data_AF-A0A0R3QQF0-F1
#
_entry.id   AF-A0A0R3QQF0-F1
#
_cell.length_a   1.000
_cell.length_b   1.000
_cell.length_c   1.000
_cell.angle_alpha   90.00
_cell.angle_beta   90.00
_cell.angle_gamma   90.00
#
_symmetry.space_group_name_H-M   'P 1'
#
loop_
_entity.id
_entity.type
_entity.pdbx_description
1 polymer ?
#
loop_
_entity_poly.entity_id
_entity_poly.type
_entity_poly.pdbx_seq_one_letter_code
_entity_poly.pdbx_strand_id
1 'polypeptide(L)'
;MVEQTVAPVEDEKSRALGAYRRKLVEYREVEERLKQLRKKEVEVQKEHDKSENDIKSLQSVGQIVGEVLKQLTEEKFIVKATNGPRYVVGCRRSVNKGALKQGTRVALDMTTLTIMRQLPREVDPLVYKMSHEDPGNISYSEVGGLSEQIRELREVVELPLVNPDLFRRVGITPPKGCLLYGPP
;
A
#
# COMPACT_ATOMS: atom_id res chain seq x y z
N MET A 1 -55.59 29.39 65.04
CA MET A 1 -56.56 28.68 64.18
C MET A 1 -56.43 29.33 62.80
N VAL A 2 -55.51 28.85 61.94
CA VAL A 2 -55.64 27.66 61.06
C VAL A 2 -56.87 27.86 60.17
N GLU A 3 -56.77 28.04 58.85
CA GLU A 3 -56.10 27.18 57.88
C GLU A 3 -55.96 27.92 56.53
N GLN A 4 -54.83 27.75 55.85
CA GLN A 4 -54.53 28.30 54.53
C GLN A 4 -55.28 27.53 53.43
N THR A 5 -56.07 28.20 52.61
CA THR A 5 -56.64 27.64 51.37
C THR A 5 -55.71 27.91 50.19
N VAL A 6 -54.70 27.06 50.01
CA VAL A 6 -53.80 27.04 48.84
C VAL A 6 -53.85 25.64 48.25
N ALA A 7 -54.86 25.29 47.43
CA ALA A 7 -55.01 23.89 46.95
C ALA A 7 -55.80 23.62 45.64
N PRO A 8 -55.85 24.50 44.61
CA PRO A 8 -56.22 24.02 43.26
C PRO A 8 -55.12 24.19 42.21
N VAL A 9 -54.15 25.09 42.43
CA VAL A 9 -53.08 25.41 41.46
C VAL A 9 -51.96 24.36 41.49
N GLU A 10 -51.77 23.67 42.62
CA GLU A 10 -50.76 22.61 42.76
C GLU A 10 -51.12 21.32 41.98
N ASP A 11 -52.41 21.03 41.82
CA ASP A 11 -52.90 19.83 41.11
C ASP A 11 -52.86 19.96 39.58
N GLU A 12 -53.14 21.14 39.03
CA GLU A 12 -52.95 21.38 37.60
C GLU A 12 -51.47 21.40 37.23
N LYS A 13 -50.64 21.99 38.10
CA LYS A 13 -49.18 22.00 37.96
C LYS A 13 -48.61 20.58 38.01
N SER A 14 -49.07 19.72 38.93
CA SER A 14 -48.63 18.34 39.03
C SER A 14 -49.04 17.50 37.80
N ARG A 15 -50.25 17.73 37.25
CA ARG A 15 -50.73 17.08 36.02
C ARG A 15 -49.95 17.52 34.77
N ALA A 16 -49.63 18.81 34.66
CA ALA A 16 -48.81 19.36 33.58
C ALA A 16 -47.36 18.85 33.65
N LEU A 17 -46.78 18.79 34.85
CA LEU A 17 -45.44 18.21 35.09
C LEU A 17 -45.42 16.71 34.78
N GLY A 18 -46.49 15.97 35.10
CA GLY A 18 -46.63 14.56 34.72
C GLY A 18 -46.72 14.34 33.21
N ALA A 19 -47.43 15.20 32.48
CA ALA A 19 -47.48 15.18 31.01
C ALA A 19 -46.11 15.53 30.39
N TYR A 20 -45.43 16.55 30.91
CA TYR A 20 -44.08 16.92 30.48
C TYR A 20 -43.07 15.80 30.74
N ARG A 21 -43.13 15.16 31.90
CA ARG A 21 -42.29 14.00 32.25
C ARG A 21 -42.50 12.82 31.29
N ARG A 22 -43.75 12.51 30.91
CA ARG A 22 -44.04 11.47 29.91
C ARG A 22 -43.43 11.81 28.54
N LYS A 23 -43.58 13.06 28.10
CA LYS A 23 -43.02 13.53 26.82
C LYS A 23 -41.49 13.50 26.79
N LEU A 24 -40.84 13.75 27.93
CA LEU A 24 -39.38 13.62 28.07
C LEU A 24 -38.92 12.16 27.99
N VAL A 25 -39.69 11.22 28.57
CA VAL A 25 -39.39 9.78 28.45
C VAL A 25 -39.53 9.31 27.00
N GLU A 26 -40.61 9.71 26.32
CA GLU A 26 -40.80 9.42 24.89
C GLU A 26 -39.66 10.01 24.03
N TYR A 27 -39.26 11.26 24.29
CA TYR A 27 -38.13 11.89 23.58
C TYR A 27 -36.84 11.09 23.76
N ARG A 28 -36.56 10.64 24.98
CA ARG A 28 -35.38 9.82 25.29
C ARG A 28 -35.42 8.46 24.60
N GLU A 29 -36.57 7.80 24.56
CA GLU A 29 -36.73 6.53 23.83
C GLU A 29 -36.50 6.70 22.32
N VAL A 30 -37.02 7.79 21.74
CA VAL A 30 -36.81 8.11 20.32
C VAL A 30 -35.35 8.42 20.04
N GLU A 31 -34.66 9.14 20.93
CA GLU A 31 -33.23 9.44 20.80
C GLU A 31 -32.38 8.17 20.86
N GLU A 32 -32.70 7.24 21.78
CA GLU A 32 -32.01 5.95 21.87
C GLU A 32 -32.23 5.09 20.63
N ARG A 33 -33.47 5.04 20.11
CA ARG A 33 -33.76 4.35 18.83
C ARG A 33 -33.03 4.99 17.66
N LEU A 34 -32.99 6.32 17.57
CA LEU A 34 -32.27 7.04 16.52
C LEU A 34 -30.77 6.73 16.58
N LYS A 35 -30.19 6.67 17.79
CA LYS A 35 -28.78 6.32 17.98
C LYS A 35 -28.47 4.88 17.57
N GLN A 36 -29.37 3.93 17.86
CA GLN A 36 -29.22 2.55 17.41
C GLN A 36 -29.38 2.43 15.89
N LEU A 37 -30.35 3.12 15.29
CA LEU A 37 -30.55 3.13 13.83
C LEU A 37 -29.36 3.73 13.09
N ARG A 38 -28.80 4.85 13.56
CA ARG A 38 -27.58 5.43 12.98
C ARG A 38 -26.37 4.48 13.04
N LYS A 39 -26.22 3.74 14.15
CA LYS A 39 -25.16 2.73 14.26
C LYS A 39 -25.35 1.60 13.24
N LYS A 40 -26.58 1.09 13.12
CA LYS A 40 -26.93 0.06 12.13
C LYS A 40 -26.73 0.54 10.71
N GLU A 41 -27.10 1.79 10.41
CA GLU A 41 -26.93 2.40 9.08
C GLU A 41 -25.45 2.44 8.69
N VAL A 42 -24.56 2.86 9.59
CA VAL A 42 -23.11 2.88 9.33
C VAL A 42 -22.54 1.48 9.16
N GLU A 43 -23.01 0.50 9.94
CA GLU A 43 -22.58 -0.89 9.83
C GLU A 43 -23.01 -1.51 8.49
N VAL A 44 -24.29 -1.36 8.14
CA VAL A 44 -24.85 -1.81 6.86
C VAL A 44 -24.17 -1.10 5.69
N GLN A 45 -23.88 0.20 5.79
CA GLN A 45 -23.18 0.92 4.74
C GLN A 45 -21.77 0.37 4.52
N LYS A 46 -21.04 0.05 5.58
CA LYS A 46 -19.70 -0.58 5.46
C LYS A 46 -19.77 -1.95 4.80
N GLU A 47 -20.76 -2.76 5.17
CA GLU A 47 -20.97 -4.07 4.53
C GLU A 47 -21.35 -3.91 3.05
N HIS A 48 -22.21 -2.95 2.74
CA HIS A 48 -22.57 -2.60 1.38
C HIS A 48 -21.34 -2.17 0.56
N ASP A 49 -20.55 -1.22 1.06
CA ASP A 49 -19.34 -0.75 0.39
C ASP A 49 -18.32 -1.87 0.19
N LYS A 50 -18.18 -2.77 1.17
CA LYS A 50 -17.34 -3.97 1.04
C LYS A 50 -17.86 -4.89 -0.06
N SER A 51 -19.16 -5.19 -0.06
CA SER A 51 -19.77 -6.06 -1.08
C SER A 51 -19.69 -5.45 -2.48
N GLU A 52 -19.84 -4.14 -2.62
CA GLU A 52 -19.64 -3.44 -3.89
C GLU A 52 -18.20 -3.54 -4.37
N ASN A 53 -17.23 -3.37 -3.48
CA ASN A 53 -15.81 -3.50 -3.82
C ASN A 53 -15.47 -4.93 -4.26
N ASP A 54 -16.03 -5.93 -3.59
CA ASP A 54 -15.87 -7.34 -3.95
C ASP A 54 -16.44 -7.60 -5.36
N ILE A 55 -17.63 -7.09 -5.67
CA ILE A 55 -18.23 -7.18 -7.02
C ILE A 55 -17.36 -6.48 -8.07
N LYS A 56 -16.87 -5.27 -7.78
CA LYS A 56 -15.97 -4.52 -8.69
C LYS A 56 -14.68 -5.29 -8.93
N SER A 57 -14.15 -5.99 -7.93
CA SER A 57 -12.95 -6.80 -8.07
C SER A 57 -13.18 -8.02 -8.97
N LEU A 58 -14.37 -8.66 -8.87
CA LEU A 58 -14.76 -9.81 -9.70
C LEU A 58 -14.96 -9.46 -11.17
N GLN A 59 -15.38 -8.22 -11.47
CA GLN A 59 -15.53 -7.75 -12.86
C GLN A 59 -14.19 -7.50 -13.54
N SER A 60 -13.09 -7.39 -12.79
CA SER A 60 -11.78 -7.12 -13.36
C SER A 60 -11.25 -8.35 -14.09
N VAL A 61 -10.92 -8.20 -15.38
CA VAL A 61 -10.31 -9.26 -16.17
C VAL A 61 -8.80 -9.28 -15.96
N GLY A 62 -8.25 -10.48 -15.88
CA GLY A 62 -6.81 -10.68 -15.82
C GLY A 62 -6.12 -10.16 -17.09
N GLN A 63 -4.90 -9.64 -16.92
CA GLN A 63 -4.04 -9.23 -18.01
C GLN A 63 -2.91 -10.27 -18.18
N ILE A 64 -2.55 -10.57 -19.42
CA ILE A 64 -1.46 -11.48 -19.72
C ILE A 64 -0.14 -10.71 -19.57
N VAL A 65 0.80 -11.30 -18.84
CA VAL A 65 2.14 -10.71 -18.70
C VAL A 65 3.04 -11.20 -19.83
N GLY A 66 3.72 -10.26 -20.48
CA GLY A 66 4.68 -10.52 -21.53
C GLY A 66 5.86 -9.57 -21.52
N GLU A 67 6.79 -9.82 -22.43
CA GLU A 67 8.00 -9.02 -22.62
C GLU A 67 8.04 -8.48 -24.04
N VAL A 68 8.37 -7.19 -24.18
CA VAL A 68 8.57 -6.57 -25.49
C VAL A 68 9.91 -7.01 -26.05
N LEU A 69 9.90 -7.69 -27.18
CA LEU A 69 11.12 -8.10 -27.88
C LEU A 69 11.64 -6.98 -28.77
N LYS A 70 10.79 -6.45 -29.66
CA LYS A 70 11.20 -5.45 -30.65
C LYS A 70 10.00 -4.60 -31.08
N GLN A 71 10.24 -3.31 -31.27
CA GLN A 71 9.30 -2.43 -31.95
C GLN A 71 9.42 -2.61 -33.46
N LEU A 72 8.30 -2.89 -34.14
CA LEU A 72 8.28 -3.03 -35.60
C LEU A 72 7.88 -1.71 -36.26
N THR A 73 6.81 -1.09 -35.77
CA THR A 73 6.35 0.23 -36.21
C THR A 73 5.95 1.08 -35.00
N GLU A 74 5.50 2.31 -35.22
CA GLU A 74 5.04 3.18 -34.13
C GLU A 74 3.84 2.62 -33.34
N GLU A 75 3.04 1.75 -33.95
CA GLU A 75 1.84 1.18 -33.31
C GLU A 75 1.95 -0.33 -33.07
N LYS A 76 2.88 -1.02 -33.73
CA LYS A 76 3.04 -2.48 -33.66
C LYS A 76 4.33 -2.88 -32.97
N PHE A 77 4.18 -3.74 -31.97
CA PHE A 77 5.28 -4.28 -31.16
C PHE A 77 5.27 -5.80 -31.25
N ILE A 78 6.44 -6.41 -31.19
CA ILE A 78 6.58 -7.85 -31.03
C ILE A 78 6.69 -8.13 -29.54
N VAL A 79 5.76 -8.90 -29.01
CA VAL A 79 5.77 -9.34 -27.60
C VAL A 79 5.84 -10.85 -27.52
N LYS A 80 6.52 -11.32 -26.48
CA LYS A 80 6.52 -12.73 -26.07
C LYS A 80 5.72 -12.83 -24.79
N ALA A 81 4.63 -13.57 -24.80
CA ALA A 81 3.94 -13.93 -23.56
C ALA A 81 4.83 -14.88 -22.73
N THR A 82 4.68 -14.86 -21.41
CA THR A 82 5.56 -15.58 -20.45
C THR A 82 5.93 -17.00 -20.91
N ASN A 83 4.95 -17.80 -21.34
CA ASN A 83 5.16 -19.14 -21.91
C ASN A 83 4.54 -19.30 -23.31
N GLY A 84 4.33 -18.21 -24.03
CA GLY A 84 3.59 -18.21 -25.30
C GLY A 84 4.45 -18.00 -26.54
N PRO A 85 3.86 -18.15 -27.74
CA PRO A 85 4.51 -17.76 -28.98
C PRO A 85 4.67 -16.24 -29.06
N ARG A 86 5.37 -15.79 -30.11
CA ARG A 86 5.60 -14.37 -30.36
C ARG A 86 4.40 -13.79 -31.11
N TYR A 87 3.86 -12.69 -30.60
CA TYR A 87 2.73 -12.00 -31.21
C TYR A 87 3.14 -10.61 -31.69
N VAL A 88 2.56 -10.18 -32.81
CA VAL A 88 2.59 -8.78 -33.23
C VAL A 88 1.35 -8.11 -32.66
N VAL A 89 1.56 -7.20 -31.72
CA VAL A 89 0.49 -6.59 -30.94
C VAL A 89 0.44 -5.09 -31.14
N GLY A 90 -0.77 -4.55 -31.05
CA GLY A 90 -1.01 -3.11 -31.03
C GLY A 90 -0.71 -2.52 -29.65
N CYS A 91 -0.28 -1.26 -29.62
CA CYS A 91 -0.15 -0.50 -28.38
C CYS A 91 -1.34 0.45 -28.19
N ARG A 92 -1.87 0.52 -26.97
CA ARG A 92 -2.88 1.53 -26.61
C ARG A 92 -2.27 2.94 -26.69
N ARG A 93 -2.97 3.88 -27.33
CA ARG A 93 -2.48 5.26 -27.57
C ARG A 93 -2.11 6.04 -26.29
N SER A 94 -2.70 5.68 -25.15
CA SER A 94 -2.44 6.32 -23.86
C SER A 94 -1.11 5.88 -23.21
N VAL A 95 -0.41 4.89 -23.76
CA VAL A 95 0.84 4.36 -23.21
C VAL A 95 2.03 5.07 -23.84
N ASN A 96 3.01 5.43 -23.02
CA ASN A 96 4.25 6.08 -23.45
C ASN A 96 5.12 5.14 -24.29
N LYS A 97 5.12 5.34 -25.61
CA LYS A 97 5.87 4.50 -26.57
C LYS A 97 7.38 4.48 -26.33
N GLY A 98 7.97 5.58 -25.83
CA GLY A 98 9.41 5.66 -25.56
C GLY A 98 9.89 4.81 -24.38
N ALA A 99 8.99 4.45 -23.47
CA ALA A 99 9.30 3.58 -22.34
C ALA A 99 9.21 2.08 -22.70
N LEU A 100 8.55 1.75 -23.81
CA LEU A 100 8.43 0.38 -24.34
C LEU A 100 9.70 -0.03 -25.10
N LYS A 101 10.81 -0.12 -24.37
CA LYS A 101 12.09 -0.61 -24.91
C LYS A 101 12.11 -2.14 -24.92
N GLN A 102 13.02 -2.70 -25.70
CA GLN A 102 13.27 -4.14 -25.71
C GLN A 102 13.62 -4.63 -24.30
N GLY A 103 13.01 -5.73 -23.87
CA GLY A 103 13.15 -6.27 -22.52
C GLY A 103 12.26 -5.63 -21.46
N THR A 104 11.35 -4.74 -21.85
CA THR A 104 10.37 -4.16 -20.91
C THR A 104 9.21 -5.13 -20.72
N ARG A 105 8.82 -5.35 -19.47
CA ARG A 105 7.66 -6.17 -19.11
C ARG A 105 6.38 -5.36 -19.35
N VAL A 106 5.39 -5.96 -19.99
CA VAL A 106 4.13 -5.32 -20.37
C VAL A 106 2.94 -6.19 -20.01
N ALA A 107 1.84 -5.53 -19.67
CA ALA A 107 0.54 -6.15 -19.51
C ALA A 107 -0.22 -6.09 -20.84
N LEU A 108 -0.62 -7.25 -21.32
CA LEU A 108 -1.43 -7.43 -22.52
C LEU A 108 -2.88 -7.71 -22.11
N ASP A 109 -3.81 -7.19 -22.88
CA ASP A 109 -5.21 -7.59 -22.75
C ASP A 109 -5.40 -9.06 -23.17
N MET A 110 -6.25 -9.80 -22.45
CA MET A 110 -6.42 -11.24 -22.65
C MET A 110 -7.13 -11.56 -23.97
N THR A 111 -8.05 -10.69 -24.42
CA THR A 111 -8.87 -10.92 -25.63
C THR A 111 -8.22 -10.39 -26.90
N THR A 112 -7.72 -9.15 -26.85
CA THR A 112 -7.18 -8.46 -28.03
C THR A 112 -5.66 -8.53 -28.15
N LEU A 113 -4.97 -9.06 -27.13
CA LEU A 113 -3.51 -9.06 -27.02
C LEU A 113 -2.90 -7.66 -27.18
N THR A 114 -3.61 -6.59 -26.81
CA THR A 114 -3.08 -5.21 -26.93
C THR A 114 -2.29 -4.80 -25.69
N ILE A 115 -1.22 -4.02 -25.86
CA ILE A 115 -0.43 -3.49 -24.74
C ILE A 115 -1.27 -2.46 -23.99
N MET A 116 -1.64 -2.81 -22.75
CA MET A 116 -2.46 -2.00 -21.85
C MET A 116 -1.60 -1.03 -21.01
N ARG A 117 -0.54 -1.55 -20.39
CA ARG A 117 0.38 -0.79 -19.52
C ARG A 117 1.75 -1.46 -19.44
N GLN A 118 2.76 -0.68 -19.12
CA GLN A 118 4.08 -1.21 -18.76
C GLN A 118 4.08 -1.71 -17.31
N LEU A 119 4.86 -2.75 -17.05
CA LEU A 119 5.07 -3.34 -15.74
C LEU A 119 6.54 -3.11 -15.33
N PRO A 120 6.81 -2.91 -14.03
CA PRO A 120 8.19 -2.92 -13.54
C PRO A 120 8.82 -4.29 -13.73
N ARG A 121 10.16 -4.34 -13.62
CA ARG A 121 10.89 -5.60 -13.65
C ARG A 121 10.49 -6.49 -12.47
N GLU A 122 10.34 -7.77 -12.73
CA GLU A 122 10.10 -8.76 -11.68
C GLU A 122 11.38 -8.93 -10.85
N VAL A 123 11.20 -9.02 -9.54
CA VAL A 123 12.21 -9.55 -8.64
C VAL A 123 11.69 -10.89 -8.13
N ASP A 124 12.56 -11.90 -8.10
CA ASP A 124 12.21 -13.21 -7.55
C ASP A 124 11.86 -13.06 -6.06
N PRO A 125 10.76 -13.66 -5.58
CA PRO A 125 10.45 -13.70 -4.15
C PRO A 125 11.61 -14.14 -3.26
N LEU A 126 12.50 -15.02 -3.73
CA LEU A 126 13.68 -15.45 -2.98
C LEU A 126 14.66 -14.29 -2.76
N VAL A 127 14.92 -13.50 -3.81
CA VAL A 127 15.79 -12.31 -3.72
C VAL A 127 15.12 -11.24 -2.85
N TYR A 128 13.80 -11.09 -2.95
CA TYR A 128 13.05 -10.16 -2.12
C TYR A 128 13.15 -10.51 -0.63
N LYS A 129 13.08 -11.80 -0.29
CA LYS A 129 13.27 -12.26 1.10
C LYS A 129 14.68 -11.97 1.60
N MET A 130 15.71 -12.24 0.78
CA MET A 130 17.10 -11.96 1.15
C MET A 130 17.36 -10.47 1.41
N SER A 131 16.67 -9.56 0.72
CA SER A 131 16.87 -8.12 0.91
C SER A 131 16.08 -7.51 2.07
N HIS A 132 15.02 -8.17 2.53
CA HIS A 132 14.17 -7.70 3.64
C HIS A 132 14.39 -8.50 4.92
N GLU A 133 15.37 -9.40 4.93
CA GLU A 133 15.79 -10.08 6.14
C GLU A 133 16.64 -9.12 6.98
N ASP A 134 16.04 -8.56 8.03
CA ASP A 134 16.75 -7.77 9.04
C ASP A 134 17.09 -8.68 10.24
N PRO A 135 18.35 -9.16 10.37
CA PRO A 135 18.77 -10.03 11.48
C PRO A 135 18.86 -9.32 12.84
N GLY A 136 18.47 -8.04 12.92
CA GLY A 136 18.50 -7.22 14.13
C GLY A 136 19.50 -6.07 14.02
N ASN A 137 19.48 -5.20 15.03
CA ASN A 137 20.24 -3.95 15.04
C ASN A 137 21.46 -4.08 15.97
N ILE A 138 22.57 -4.62 15.46
CA ILE A 138 23.83 -4.76 16.19
C ILE A 138 24.70 -3.54 15.91
N SER A 139 25.28 -2.95 16.96
CA SER A 139 26.16 -1.79 16.85
C SER A 139 27.64 -2.18 16.77
N TYR A 140 28.47 -1.34 16.13
CA TYR A 140 29.93 -1.54 16.09
C TYR A 140 30.58 -1.55 17.48
N SER A 141 29.93 -0.93 18.48
CA SER A 141 30.37 -0.94 19.88
C SER A 141 30.27 -2.31 20.55
N GLU A 142 29.46 -3.22 20.02
CA GLU A 142 29.31 -4.58 20.56
C GLU A 142 30.43 -5.52 20.09
N VAL A 143 31.20 -5.13 19.06
CA VAL A 143 32.29 -5.93 18.50
C VAL A 143 33.64 -5.50 19.11
N GLY A 144 34.23 -6.35 19.97
CA GLY A 144 35.50 -6.09 20.64
C GLY A 144 36.72 -6.71 19.96
N GLY A 145 37.91 -6.12 20.15
CA GLY A 145 39.20 -6.71 19.78
C GLY A 145 39.59 -6.66 18.29
N LEU A 146 38.72 -6.14 17.42
CA LEU A 146 38.88 -6.12 15.96
C LEU A 146 38.84 -4.70 15.35
N SER A 147 39.37 -3.70 16.06
CA SER A 147 39.26 -2.29 15.66
C SER A 147 39.92 -2.00 14.31
N GLU A 148 41.05 -2.64 14.02
CA GLU A 148 41.78 -2.47 12.75
C GLU A 148 40.97 -3.03 11.57
N GLN A 149 40.40 -4.23 11.71
CA GLN A 149 39.61 -4.88 10.67
C GLN A 149 38.30 -4.13 10.40
N ILE A 150 37.66 -3.61 11.44
CA ILE A 150 36.47 -2.75 11.31
C ILE A 150 36.82 -1.49 10.51
N ARG A 151 37.97 -0.86 10.79
CA ARG A 151 38.42 0.34 10.05
C ARG A 151 38.63 0.04 8.57
N GLU A 152 39.36 -1.03 8.24
CA GLU A 152 39.60 -1.44 6.84
C GLU A 152 38.28 -1.71 6.09
N LEU A 153 37.33 -2.39 6.72
CA LEU A 153 36.04 -2.70 6.12
C LEU A 153 35.22 -1.41 5.85
N ARG A 154 35.25 -0.45 6.76
CA ARG A 154 34.58 0.86 6.58
C ARG A 154 35.22 1.68 5.45
N GLU A 155 36.54 1.63 5.31
CA GLU A 155 37.24 2.30 4.21
C GLU A 155 36.90 1.72 2.84
N VAL A 156 36.62 0.41 2.77
CA VAL A 156 36.22 -0.25 1.51
C VAL A 156 34.74 -0.08 1.20
N VAL A 157 33.86 -0.18 2.20
CA VAL A 157 32.40 -0.20 1.99
C VAL A 157 31.77 1.19 2.15
N GLU A 158 31.99 1.86 3.29
CA GLU A 158 31.33 3.13 3.59
C GLU A 158 31.94 4.31 2.84
N LEU A 159 33.27 4.42 2.83
CA LEU A 159 33.98 5.58 2.27
C LEU A 159 33.64 5.87 0.79
N PRO A 160 33.60 4.88 -0.14
CA PRO A 160 33.24 5.16 -1.52
C PRO A 160 31.75 5.46 -1.72
N LEU A 161 30.88 5.01 -0.82
CA LEU A 161 29.45 5.31 -0.87
C LEU A 161 29.14 6.71 -0.33
N VAL A 162 29.81 7.13 0.74
CA VAL A 162 29.59 8.43 1.37
C VAL A 162 30.28 9.56 0.60
N ASN A 163 31.55 9.37 0.21
CA ASN A 163 32.37 10.42 -0.41
C ASN A 163 33.06 9.95 -1.71
N PRO A 164 32.32 9.73 -2.80
CA PRO A 164 32.89 9.25 -4.07
C PRO A 164 33.88 10.25 -4.72
N ASP A 165 33.80 11.54 -4.38
CA ASP A 165 34.64 12.57 -4.98
C ASP A 165 36.12 12.46 -4.58
N LEU A 166 36.43 11.88 -3.41
CA LEU A 166 37.80 11.60 -2.99
C LEU A 166 38.49 10.66 -3.99
N PHE A 167 37.80 9.59 -4.40
CA PHE A 167 38.30 8.63 -5.37
C PHE A 167 38.46 9.25 -6.77
N ARG A 168 37.51 10.11 -7.18
CA ARG A 168 37.60 10.82 -8.47
C ARG A 168 38.78 11.80 -8.52
N ARG A 169 39.06 12.51 -7.43
CA ARG A 169 40.19 13.46 -7.35
C ARG A 169 41.54 12.76 -7.42
N VAL A 170 41.66 11.61 -6.76
CA VAL A 170 42.87 10.79 -6.79
C VAL A 170 42.98 10.02 -8.13
N GLY A 171 41.87 9.80 -8.83
CA GLY A 171 41.84 9.10 -10.12
C GLY A 171 41.89 7.58 -9.98
N ILE A 172 41.55 7.04 -8.81
CA ILE A 172 41.53 5.61 -8.52
C ILE A 172 40.09 5.07 -8.46
N THR A 173 39.89 3.83 -8.89
CA THR A 173 38.60 3.13 -8.76
C THR A 173 38.48 2.49 -7.38
N PRO A 174 37.34 2.62 -6.68
CA PRO A 174 37.16 1.99 -5.38
C PRO A 174 37.11 0.46 -5.50
N PRO A 175 37.56 -0.27 -4.46
CA PRO A 175 37.41 -1.72 -4.38
C PRO A 175 35.93 -2.16 -4.40
N LYS A 176 35.64 -3.34 -4.97
CA LYS A 176 34.26 -3.82 -5.22
C LYS A 176 33.75 -4.89 -4.26
N GLY A 177 34.58 -5.38 -3.34
CA GLY A 177 34.19 -6.42 -2.40
C GLY A 177 35.30 -6.74 -1.40
N CYS A 178 34.89 -7.28 -0.26
CA CYS A 178 35.77 -7.78 0.80
C CYS A 178 35.49 -9.27 1.01
N LEU A 179 36.54 -10.03 1.35
CA LEU A 179 36.40 -11.41 1.80
C LEU A 179 36.86 -11.48 3.26
N LEU A 180 35.95 -11.85 4.16
CA LEU A 180 36.26 -12.12 5.55
C LEU A 180 36.57 -13.62 5.70
N TYR A 181 37.70 -13.94 6.31
CA TYR A 181 38.11 -15.32 6.59
C TYR A 181 38.79 -15.41 7.96
N GLY A 182 38.70 -16.57 8.60
CA GLY A 182 39.30 -16.83 9.90
C GLY A 182 38.99 -18.25 10.39
N PRO A 183 39.59 -18.69 11.50
CA PRO A 183 39.18 -19.90 12.21
C PRO A 183 37.70 -19.81 12.63
N PRO A 184 36.96 -20.95 12.64
CA PRO A 184 35.55 -20.98 13.05
C PRO A 184 35.36 -20.70 14.55
#